data_AF-A0A6V7HR94-F1
#
_entry.id   AF-A0A6V7HR94-F1
#
_cell.length_a   1.000
_cell.length_b   1.000
_cell.length_c   1.000
_cell.angle_alpha   90.00
_cell.angle_beta   90.00
_cell.angle_gamma   90.00
#
_symmetry.space_group_name_H-M   'P 1'
#
loop_
_entity.id
_entity.type
_entity.pdbx_description
1 polymer ?
#
loop_
_entity_poly.entity_id
_entity_poly.type
_entity_poly.pdbx_seq_one_letter_code
_entity_poly.pdbx_strand_id
1 'polypeptide(L)'
;YKAMQAAGQIPANIVADTPQAAVPVVGSTITRQARRLYVGNIPFGVTEEEMMEFFNQQMHLSGLAQAAGNPVLACQINLDKNFAFLE
;
A
#
# COMPACT_ATOMS: atom_id res chain seq x y z
N TYR A 1 18.45 -8.06 17.85
CA TYR A 1 17.14 -7.63 18.37
C TYR A 1 17.23 -6.83 19.66
N LYS A 2 17.62 -7.41 20.81
CA LYS A 2 17.67 -6.68 22.09
C LYS A 2 18.65 -5.48 22.11
N ALA A 3 19.75 -5.56 21.35
CA ALA A 3 20.74 -4.48 21.25
C ALA A 3 20.32 -3.32 20.31
N MET A 4 19.43 -3.56 19.34
CA MET A 4 18.97 -2.53 18.40
C MET A 4 17.91 -1.60 19.01
N GLN A 5 17.21 -2.04 20.06
CA GLN A 5 16.23 -1.23 20.78
C GLN A 5 16.90 -0.18 21.68
N ALA A 6 18.16 -0.39 22.08
CA ALA A 6 18.92 0.51 22.95
C ALA A 6 19.55 1.71 22.22
N ALA A 7 19.64 1.66 20.89
CA ALA A 7 20.33 2.68 20.08
C ALA A 7 19.45 3.87 19.63
N GLY A 8 18.20 3.96 20.09
CA GLY A 8 17.34 5.13 19.85
C GLY A 8 16.95 5.41 18.39
N GLN A 9 17.09 4.43 17.48
CA GLN A 9 16.83 4.61 16.04
C GLN A 9 15.43 4.18 15.57
N ILE A 10 14.44 4.05 16.47
CA ILE A 10 13.05 3.79 16.10
C ILE A 10 12.25 5.08 16.30
N PRO A 11 11.66 5.66 15.24
CA PRO A 11 10.83 6.85 15.39
C PRO A 11 9.65 6.55 16.32
N ALA A 12 9.50 7.38 17.35
CA ALA A 12 8.35 7.34 18.23
C ALA A 12 7.10 7.64 17.41
N ASN A 13 6.12 6.71 17.42
CA ASN A 13 4.79 6.99 16.89
C ASN A 13 4.18 8.13 17.73
N ILE A 14 4.25 9.34 17.20
CA ILE A 14 3.44 10.48 17.65
C ILE A 14 1.98 10.15 17.33
N VAL A 15 1.23 9.77 18.36
CA VAL A 15 -0.21 9.59 18.28
C VAL A 15 -0.86 10.97 18.16
N ALA A 16 -1.27 11.35 16.96
CA ALA A 16 -2.16 12.48 16.75
C ALA A 16 -3.59 12.02 17.07
N ASP A 17 -4.19 12.64 18.10
CA ASP A 17 -5.57 12.43 18.53
C ASP A 17 -6.53 12.86 17.41
N THR A 18 -7.07 11.87 16.69
CA THR A 18 -8.21 12.05 15.79
C THR A 18 -9.21 10.94 16.06
N PRO A 19 -10.49 11.26 16.33
CA PRO A 19 -11.51 10.25 16.58
C PRO A 19 -11.96 9.63 15.25
N GLN A 20 -11.22 8.62 14.77
CA GLN A 20 -11.63 7.77 13.66
C GLN A 20 -11.75 6.33 14.12
N ALA A 21 -12.88 5.74 13.73
CA ALA A 21 -13.41 4.43 14.11
C ALA A 21 -12.33 3.38 14.40
N ALA A 22 -12.47 2.74 15.56
CA ALA A 22 -11.60 1.67 16.03
C ALA A 22 -11.54 0.52 15.02
N VAL A 23 -10.56 0.57 14.11
CA VAL A 23 -10.13 -0.60 13.36
C VAL A 23 -9.23 -1.42 14.30
N PRO A 24 -9.59 -2.68 14.60
CA PRO A 24 -8.77 -3.51 15.48
C PRO A 24 -7.40 -3.69 14.81
N VAL A 25 -6.33 -3.43 15.58
CA VAL A 25 -4.94 -3.68 15.17
C VAL A 25 -4.72 -5.20 15.15
N VAL A 26 -5.25 -5.85 14.13
CA VAL A 26 -4.86 -7.20 13.73
C VAL A 26 -3.50 -7.04 13.04
N GLY A 27 -2.49 -7.79 13.51
CA GLY A 27 -1.07 -7.60 13.19
C GLY A 27 -0.78 -7.20 11.74
N SER A 28 0.15 -6.26 11.55
CA SER A 28 0.47 -5.60 10.26
C SER A 28 0.70 -6.53 9.08
N THR A 29 1.05 -7.80 9.31
CA THR A 29 1.21 -8.84 8.28
C THR A 29 -0.10 -9.37 7.72
N ILE A 30 -1.14 -9.52 8.56
CA ILE A 30 -2.46 -10.03 8.16
C ILE A 30 -3.19 -8.98 7.32
N THR A 31 -3.13 -7.71 7.72
CA THR A 31 -3.74 -6.60 6.97
C THR A 31 -3.04 -6.36 5.64
N ARG A 32 -1.74 -6.63 5.53
CA ARG A 32 -0.99 -6.46 4.29
C ARG A 32 -1.40 -7.42 3.19
N GLN A 33 -1.59 -8.72 3.50
CA GLN A 33 -2.04 -9.68 2.48
C GLN A 33 -3.46 -9.36 1.99
N ALA A 34 -4.34 -8.91 2.89
CA ALA A 34 -5.72 -8.53 2.54
C ALA A 34 -5.81 -7.25 1.68
N ARG A 35 -4.78 -6.40 1.69
CA ARG A 35 -4.71 -5.17 0.89
C ARG A 35 -3.94 -5.34 -0.43
N ARG A 36 -3.36 -6.52 -0.69
CA ARG A 36 -2.55 -6.77 -1.88
C ARG A 36 -3.34 -7.44 -3.00
N LEU A 37 -3.25 -6.88 -4.21
CA LEU A 37 -3.87 -7.44 -5.40
C LEU A 37 -2.81 -7.86 -6.43
N TYR A 38 -2.97 -9.05 -7.00
CA TYR A 38 -2.19 -9.52 -8.15
C TYR A 38 -2.82 -9.00 -9.44
N VAL A 39 -2.00 -8.43 -10.32
CA VAL A 39 -2.39 -7.97 -11.65
C VAL A 39 -1.51 -8.67 -12.68
N GLY A 40 -2.07 -9.57 -13.47
CA GLY A 40 -1.36 -10.25 -14.54
C GLY A 40 -1.56 -9.58 -15.90
N ASN A 41 -0.75 -9.99 -16.88
CA ASN A 41 -0.86 -9.50 -18.26
C ASN A 41 -0.76 -7.97 -18.34
N ILE A 42 0.25 -7.43 -17.65
CA ILE A 42 0.52 -5.99 -17.65
C ILE A 42 1.14 -5.57 -19.00
N PRO A 43 0.95 -4.31 -19.43
CA PRO A 43 1.58 -3.80 -20.64
C PRO A 43 3.12 -3.91 -20.56
N PHE A 44 3.75 -4.23 -21.68
CA PHE A 44 5.22 -4.31 -21.72
C PHE A 44 5.86 -2.94 -21.45
N GLY A 45 6.83 -2.91 -20.55
CA GLY A 45 7.57 -1.70 -20.22
C GLY A 45 6.81 -0.70 -19.34
N VAL A 46 5.64 -1.05 -18.82
CA VAL A 46 4.92 -0.20 -17.85
C VAL A 46 5.75 -0.03 -16.58
N THR A 47 5.79 1.20 -16.07
CA THR A 47 6.46 1.53 -14.83
C THR A 47 5.52 1.40 -13.62
N GLU A 48 6.12 1.29 -12.43
CA GLU A 48 5.35 1.25 -11.17
C GLU A 48 4.54 2.54 -10.97
N GLU A 49 5.09 3.68 -11.37
CA GLU A 49 4.43 4.99 -11.29
C GLU A 49 3.19 5.06 -12.18
N GLU A 50 3.30 4.67 -13.46
CA GLU A 50 2.17 4.64 -14.40
C GLU A 50 1.07 3.68 -13.95
N MET A 51 1.44 2.52 -13.40
CA MET A 51 0.48 1.58 -12.80
C MET A 51 -0.27 2.21 -11.62
N MET A 52 0.46 2.83 -10.68
CA MET A 52 -0.17 3.49 -9.55
C MET A 52 -1.07 4.63 -9.97
N GLU A 53 -0.64 5.48 -10.91
CA GLU A 53 -1.44 6.60 -11.42
C GLU A 53 -2.75 6.10 -12.06
N PHE A 54 -2.66 5.10 -12.94
CA PHE A 54 -3.83 4.51 -13.60
C PHE A 54 -4.87 3.98 -12.61
N PHE A 55 -4.45 3.14 -11.66
CA PHE A 55 -5.38 2.55 -10.69
C PHE A 55 -5.95 3.60 -9.74
N ASN A 56 -5.14 4.56 -9.28
CA ASN A 56 -5.62 5.65 -8.44
C ASN A 56 -6.65 6.50 -9.18
N GLN A 57 -6.37 6.91 -10.41
CA GLN A 57 -7.31 7.68 -11.22
C GLN A 57 -8.61 6.91 -11.44
N GLN A 58 -8.51 5.63 -11.81
CA GLN A 58 -9.68 4.80 -12.09
C GLN A 58 -10.53 4.56 -10.84
N MET A 59 -9.93 4.37 -9.66
CA MET A 59 -10.67 4.24 -8.41
C MET A 59 -11.43 5.51 -8.04
N HIS A 60 -10.86 6.69 -8.28
CA HIS A 60 -11.55 7.96 -8.06
C HIS A 60 -12.71 8.15 -9.06
N LEU A 61 -12.46 7.90 -10.36
CA LEU A 61 -13.48 8.02 -11.40
C LEU A 61 -14.66 7.07 -11.19
N SER A 62 -14.38 5.85 -10.69
CA SER A 62 -15.41 4.85 -10.39
C SER A 62 -16.10 5.05 -9.04
N GLY A 63 -15.71 6.05 -8.25
CA GLY A 63 -16.26 6.30 -6.91
C GLY A 63 -15.90 5.22 -5.87
N LEU A 64 -14.82 4.47 -6.09
CA LEU A 64 -14.34 3.41 -5.20
C LEU A 64 -13.34 3.92 -4.15
N ALA A 65 -12.78 5.12 -4.35
CA ALA A 65 -11.93 5.78 -3.37
C ALA A 65 -12.79 6.25 -2.17
N GLN A 66 -12.66 5.57 -1.02
CA GLN A 66 -13.49 5.81 0.17
C GLN A 66 -12.94 6.88 1.12
N ALA A 67 -11.71 7.35 0.90
CA ALA A 67 -11.03 8.32 1.74
C ALA A 67 -10.24 9.32 0.87
N ALA A 68 -9.86 10.45 1.46
CA ALA A 68 -8.98 11.41 0.80
C ALA A 68 -7.59 10.81 0.57
N GLY A 69 -6.98 11.11 -0.58
CA GLY A 69 -5.68 10.58 -0.99
C GLY A 69 -5.77 9.39 -1.94
N ASN A 70 -4.61 8.83 -2.27
CA ASN A 70 -4.50 7.75 -3.24
C ASN A 70 -4.74 6.37 -2.60
N PRO A 71 -5.71 5.58 -3.08
CA PRO A 71 -5.98 4.24 -2.55
C PRO A 71 -4.82 3.25 -2.73
N VAL A 72 -4.07 3.35 -3.82
CA VAL A 72 -2.89 2.53 -4.12
C VAL A 72 -1.65 3.26 -3.63
N LEU A 73 -0.92 2.62 -2.73
CA LEU A 73 0.24 3.17 -2.03
C LEU A 73 1.56 2.63 -2.58
N ALA A 74 1.56 1.42 -3.15
CA ALA A 74 2.73 0.82 -3.77
C ALA A 74 2.36 -0.11 -4.93
N CYS A 75 3.28 -0.20 -5.90
CA CYS A 75 3.26 -1.19 -6.96
C CYS A 75 4.61 -1.92 -6.97
N GLN A 76 4.59 -3.23 -7.22
CA GLN A 76 5.80 -4.03 -7.42
C GLN A 76 5.65 -4.85 -8.69
N ILE A 77 6.47 -4.56 -9.70
CA ILE A 77 6.36 -5.20 -11.01
C ILE A 77 7.41 -6.31 -11.17
N ASN A 78 6.98 -7.45 -11.73
CA ASN A 78 7.86 -8.48 -12.25
C ASN A 78 7.72 -8.54 -13.78
N LEU A 79 8.65 -7.88 -14.48
CA LEU A 79 8.65 -7.80 -15.95
C LEU A 79 8.88 -9.17 -16.60
N ASP A 80 9.78 -9.99 -16.04
CA ASP A 80 10.12 -11.32 -16.58
C ASP A 80 8.92 -12.26 -16.63
N LYS A 81 8.03 -12.15 -15.63
CA LYS A 81 6.85 -12.99 -15.49
C LYS A 81 5.55 -12.28 -15.84
N ASN A 82 5.62 -11.02 -16.29
CA ASN A 82 4.50 -10.21 -16.75
C ASN A 82 3.34 -10.10 -15.72
N PHE A 83 3.67 -9.71 -14.49
CA PHE A 83 2.68 -9.42 -13.45
C PHE A 83 3.15 -8.33 -12.48
N ALA A 84 2.22 -7.82 -11.69
CA ALA A 84 2.49 -6.89 -10.60
C ALA A 84 1.67 -7.20 -9.34
N PHE A 85 2.14 -6.69 -8.20
CA PHE A 85 1.36 -6.57 -6.97
C PHE A 85 1.09 -5.11 -6.66
N LEU A 86 -0.16 -4.78 -6.36
CA LEU A 86 -0.59 -3.48 -5.84
C LEU A 86 -0.87 -3.59 -4.34
N GLU A 87 -0.49 -2.58 -3.55
CA GLU A 87 -0.77 -2.44 -2.11
C GLU A 87 -1.28 -1.04 -1.78
#